data_AF-A0A7X8CLU7-F1
#
_entry.id   AF-A0A7X8CLU7-F1
#
_cell.length_a   1.000
_cell.length_b   1.000
_cell.length_c   1.000
_cell.angle_alpha   90.00
_cell.angle_beta   90.00
_cell.angle_gamma   90.00
#
_symmetry.space_group_name_H-M   'P 1'
#
loop_
_entity.id
_entity.type
_entity.pdbx_description
1 polymer ?
#
loop_
_entity_poly.entity_id
_entity_poly.type
_entity_poly.pdbx_seq_one_letter_code
_entity_poly.pdbx_strand_id
1 'polypeptide(L)' 'MINQIPQHEFIQRVKSLQEKMKKENLDVIITFGDEAEPQYVRYFSDYWPSFESAGVF' A
#
# COMPACT_ATOMS: atom_id res chain seq x y z
N MET A 1 -21.52 11.89 -6.03
CA MET A 1 -20.11 12.30 -5.90
C MET A 1 -19.31 11.03 -5.63
N ILE A 2 -18.32 10.73 -6.45
CA ILE A 2 -17.41 9.61 -6.18
C ILE A 2 -16.35 10.16 -5.22
N ASN A 3 -16.38 9.73 -3.96
CA ASN A 3 -15.36 10.05 -2.97
C ASN A 3 -14.13 9.17 -3.25
N GLN A 4 -13.31 9.56 -4.22
CA GLN A 4 -12.06 8.85 -4.55
C GLN A 4 -10.88 9.55 -3.88
N ILE A 5 -9.97 8.76 -3.31
CA ILE A 5 -8.70 9.28 -2.80
C ILE A 5 -7.86 9.76 -3.99
N PRO A 6 -7.29 10.98 -3.95
CA PRO A 6 -6.47 11.48 -5.04
C PRO A 6 -5.23 10.60 -5.29
N GLN A 7 -4.89 10.38 -6.57
CA GLN A 7 -3.74 9.54 -6.93
C GLN A 7 -2.41 10.00 -6.32
N HIS A 8 -2.22 11.31 -6.15
CA HIS A 8 -1.01 11.88 -5.57
C HIS A 8 -0.80 11.45 -4.11
N GLU A 9 -1.87 11.12 -3.38
CA GLU A 9 -1.77 10.69 -1.99
C GLU A 9 -1.06 9.32 -1.88
N PHE A 10 -1.38 8.37 -2.75
CA PHE A 10 -0.70 7.06 -2.78
C PHE A 10 0.79 7.18 -3.07
N ILE A 11 1.16 8.11 -3.98
CA ILE A 11 2.58 8.42 -4.24
C ILE A 11 3.26 8.97 -2.98
N GLN A 12 2.57 9.82 -2.21
CA GLN A 12 3.10 10.36 -0.96
C GLN A 12 3.26 9.29 0.13
N ARG A 13 2.32 8.33 0.20
CA ARG A 13 2.41 7.17 1.12
C ARG A 13 3.66 6.33 0.83
N VAL A 14 3.93 6.04 -0.44
CA VAL A 14 5.13 5.30 -0.88
C VAL A 14 6.41 6.07 -0.54
N LYS A 15 6.46 7.38 -0.83
CA LYS A 15 7.62 8.22 -0.49
C LYS A 15 7.90 8.23 1.02
N SER A 16 6.86 8.37 1.83
CA SER A 16 6.99 8.32 3.30
C SER A 16 7.49 6.97 3.79
N LEU A 17 7.04 5.87 3.19
CA LEU A 17 7.56 4.53 3.49
C LEU A 17 9.04 4.42 3.16
N GLN A 18 9.46 4.84 1.96
CA GLN A 18 10.85 4.81 1.51
C GLN A 18 11.78 5.64 2.41
N GLU A 19 11.33 6.79 2.91
CA GLU A 19 12.08 7.59 3.87
C GLU A 19 12.29 6.86 5.21
N LYS A 20 11.29 6.11 5.67
CA LYS A 20 11.41 5.28 6.89
C LYS A 20 12.31 4.07 6.64
N MET A 21 12.17 3.40 5.50
CA MET A 21 13.02 2.28 5.09
C MET A 21 14.52 2.66 5.12
N LYS A 22 14.87 3.86 4.62
CA LYS A 22 16.25 4.37 4.69
C LYS A 22 16.76 4.53 6.12
N LYS A 23 15.91 4.95 7.06
CA LYS A 23 16.28 5.11 8.48
C LYS A 23 16.50 3.76 9.17
N GLU A 24 15.72 2.76 8.77
CA GLU A 24 15.77 1.40 9.33
C GLU A 24 16.72 0.46 8.57
N ASN A 25 17.45 0.97 7.57
CA ASN A 25 18.33 0.19 6.68
C ASN A 25 17.62 -1.02 6.03
N LEU A 26 16.42 -0.77 5.49
CA LEU A 26 15.59 -1.76 4.77
C LEU A 26 15.67 -1.53 3.27
N ASP A 27 16.01 -2.58 2.52
CA ASP A 27 16.09 -2.51 1.05
C ASP A 27 14.74 -2.77 0.37
N VAL A 28 13.92 -3.66 0.92
CA VAL A 28 12.64 -4.09 0.35
C VAL A 28 11.61 -4.30 1.45
N ILE A 29 10.37 -3.89 1.20
CA ILE A 29 9.20 -4.29 1.97
C ILE A 29 8.22 -4.95 1.01
N ILE A 30 7.86 -6.20 1.28
CA ILE A 30 6.81 -6.90 0.55
C ILE A 30 5.57 -6.88 1.43
N THR A 31 4.49 -6.28 0.92
CA THR A 31 3.20 -6.29 1.59
C THR A 31 2.29 -7.34 0.98
N PHE A 32 1.41 -7.90 1.80
CA PHE A 32 0.41 -8.89 1.43
C PHE A 32 -0.95 -8.45 1.96
N GLY A 33 -2.02 -8.85 1.28
CA GLY A 33 -3.38 -8.71 1.78
C GLY A 33 -4.35 -9.65 1.07
N ASP A 34 -5.43 -9.97 1.75
CA ASP A 34 -6.57 -10.75 1.26
C ASP A 34 -7.88 -10.08 1.70
N GLU A 35 -9.01 -10.76 1.53
CA GLU A 35 -10.33 -10.23 1.88
C GLU A 35 -10.46 -9.84 3.35
N ALA A 36 -9.88 -10.63 4.26
CA ALA A 36 -10.00 -10.43 5.70
C ALA A 36 -9.02 -9.36 6.21
N GLU A 37 -7.83 -9.27 5.61
CA GLU A 37 -6.78 -8.33 5.98
C GLU A 37 -6.24 -7.54 4.78
N PRO A 38 -7.07 -6.65 4.16
CA PRO A 38 -6.69 -5.94 2.94
C PRO A 38 -5.83 -4.70 3.21
N GLN A 39 -5.52 -4.38 4.46
CA GLN A 39 -5.06 -3.05 4.88
C GLN A 39 -3.84 -2.54 4.10
N TYR A 40 -2.84 -3.37 3.88
CA TYR A 40 -1.60 -2.91 3.25
C TYR A 40 -1.79 -2.68 1.75
N VAL A 41 -2.45 -3.63 1.07
CA VAL A 41 -2.79 -3.51 -0.35
C VAL A 41 -3.68 -2.29 -0.57
N ARG A 42 -4.74 -2.15 0.22
CA ARG A 42 -5.67 -1.02 0.11
C ARG A 42 -4.98 0.32 0.38
N TYR A 43 -4.08 0.36 1.35
CA TYR A 43 -3.36 1.59 1.70
C TYR A 43 -2.42 2.07 0.59
N PHE A 44 -1.72 1.17 -0.11
CA PHE A 44 -0.75 1.56 -1.12
C PHE A 44 -1.30 1.65 -2.54
N SER A 45 -2.37 0.90 -2.89
CA SER A 45 -2.84 0.81 -4.28
C SER A 45 -4.34 1.10 -4.49
N ASP A 46 -5.10 1.40 -3.44
CA ASP A 46 -6.56 1.53 -3.48
C ASP A 46 -7.27 0.29 -4.05
N TYR A 47 -6.62 -0.87 -3.99
CA TYR A 47 -7.16 -2.15 -4.41
C TYR A 47 -7.74 -2.90 -3.21
N TRP A 48 -8.91 -3.54 -3.39
CA TRP A 48 -9.49 -4.44 -2.39
C TRP A 48 -9.40 -5.88 -2.91
N PRO A 49 -8.49 -6.72 -2.37
CA PRO A 49 -8.45 -8.12 -2.72
C PRO A 49 -9.68 -8.84 -2.16
N SER A 50 -10.61 -9.29 -3.02
CA SER A 50 -11.93 -9.77 -2.55
C SER A 50 -12.04 -11.29 -2.52
N PHE A 51 -11.49 -11.98 -3.51
CA PHE A 51 -11.49 -13.46 -3.57
C PHE A 51 -10.10 -14.00 -3.94
N GLU A 52 -9.08 -13.17 -3.72
CA GLU A 52 -7.71 -13.45 -4.08
C GLU A 52 -6.77 -12.89 -3.01
N SER A 53 -5.50 -13.30 -3.07
CA SER A 53 -4.42 -12.59 -2.40
C SER A 53 -3.76 -11.61 -3.35
N ALA A 54 -3.28 -10.51 -2.80
CA ALA A 54 -2.53 -9.49 -3.54
C ALA A 54 -1.30 -9.06 -2.74
N GLY A 55 -0.30 -8.55 -3.47
CA GLY A 55 0.87 -7.94 -2.87
C GLY A 55 1.25 -6.64 -3.56
N VAL A 56 1.86 -5.74 -2.79
CA VAL A 56 2.46 -4.48 -3.27
C VAL A 56 3.89 -4.42 -2.73
N PHE A 57 4.83 -4.06 -3.60
CA PHE A 57 6.27 -4.07 -3.35
C PHE A 57 6.93 -2.80 -3.90
#